data_AF-A0A3Q1AQ34-F1
#
_entry.id   AF-A0A3Q1AQ34-F1
#
_cell.length_a   1.000
_cell.length_b   1.000
_cell.length_c   1.000
_cell.angle_alpha   90.00
_cell.angle_beta   90.00
_cell.angle_gamma   90.00
#
_symmetry.space_group_name_H-M   'P 1'
#
loop_
_entity.id
_entity.type
_entity.pdbx_description
1 polymer ?
#
loop_
_entity_poly.entity_id
_entity_poly.type
_entity_poly.pdbx_seq_one_letter_code
_entity_poly.pdbx_strand_id
1 'polypeptide(L)'
;MTDCRLNYIKLLEEEVNKNPDKLLDVGKEEDQEEAPPPSRTFTPLCSIPRRLVISPSLGGTPVTPQLTESLRRILFGGTFHVFNYEWRKSFFQFREPDSELSYALETDRGGAWAIQMVVQARIIKHLLFIRPSVSDRRTLHSLSDVGQRDQEKALAAALSDSLWLAGQEASATVTLVTEDYCITPHLDYKMDNFTERLQLFTFSKKEDVRKFILDHIQCFTEEEGHGVILFLYSLICSRTVDRLKEDLDSTTSHLLYLSLGNFVCHQALLNLLLTGKATPHVFNGTLYFDEDGRPLEHPLQGVLSRSDVGFLHWSREQMDRGRLPQVGSMLKTPRFPVWICCINSSYSVLFSLNRSLLSDWRMEHLFQLYYYNGQNSQRETARLTVDTHSHHWEASSRHSDGEPEKKFPSLEMTIRTKWAGAVVDWNNILPFY
;
A
#
# COMPACT_ATOMS: atom_id res chain seq x y z
N MET A 1 20.90 13.43 -59.90
CA MET A 1 20.28 14.46 -59.03
C MET A 1 21.25 14.75 -57.91
N THR A 2 21.68 15.98 -57.89
CA THR A 2 22.85 16.55 -57.21
C THR A 2 22.58 16.82 -55.73
N ASP A 3 23.57 16.46 -54.91
CA ASP A 3 24.22 17.30 -53.90
C ASP A 3 23.33 18.19 -52.99
N CYS A 4 23.16 17.79 -51.73
CA CYS A 4 22.49 18.61 -50.71
C CYS A 4 23.10 18.41 -49.30
N ARG A 5 24.43 18.28 -49.20
CA ARG A 5 25.12 18.18 -47.90
C ARG A 5 26.33 19.12 -47.70
N LEU A 6 26.66 19.97 -48.68
CA LEU A 6 27.82 20.87 -48.58
C LEU A 6 27.54 22.31 -48.09
N ASN A 7 26.31 22.68 -47.76
CA ASN A 7 25.96 24.10 -47.51
C ASN A 7 26.01 24.56 -46.04
N TYR A 8 26.06 23.67 -45.05
CA TYR A 8 25.99 24.11 -43.65
C TYR A 8 27.33 24.65 -43.11
N ILE A 9 28.45 24.06 -43.54
CA ILE A 9 29.78 24.45 -43.07
C ILE A 9 30.19 25.81 -43.64
N LYS A 10 29.85 26.08 -44.91
CA LYS A 10 30.10 27.40 -45.53
C LYS A 10 29.30 28.53 -44.87
N LEU A 11 28.07 28.25 -44.40
CA LEU A 11 27.27 29.22 -43.68
C LEU A 11 27.89 29.58 -42.33
N LEU A 12 28.46 28.60 -41.61
CA LEU A 12 29.16 28.86 -40.34
C LEU A 12 30.45 29.65 -40.54
N GLU A 13 31.20 29.39 -41.62
CA GLU A 13 32.43 30.13 -41.94
C GLU A 13 32.13 31.58 -42.36
N GLU A 14 31.01 31.84 -43.05
CA GLU A 14 30.56 33.22 -43.37
C GLU A 14 30.08 33.99 -42.12
N GLU A 15 29.46 33.32 -41.15
CA GLU A 15 29.01 33.94 -39.91
C GLU A 15 30.19 34.39 -39.04
N VAL A 16 31.26 33.58 -38.98
CA VAL A 16 32.48 33.87 -38.22
C VAL A 16 33.28 35.00 -38.87
N ASN A 17 33.37 35.04 -40.21
CA ASN A 17 34.07 36.11 -40.93
C ASN A 17 33.31 37.46 -40.92
N LYS A 18 32.01 37.47 -40.62
CA LYS A 18 31.21 38.71 -40.52
C LYS A 18 31.35 39.45 -39.19
N ASN A 19 31.90 38.83 -38.13
CA ASN A 19 32.06 39.46 -36.82
C ASN A 19 33.45 39.21 -36.21
N PRO A 20 34.54 39.72 -36.83
CA PRO A 20 35.89 39.55 -36.31
C PRO A 20 36.13 40.30 -34.98
N ASP A 21 35.31 41.29 -34.63
CA ASP A 21 35.51 42.16 -33.46
C ASP A 21 34.81 41.70 -32.17
N LYS A 22 34.13 40.54 -32.17
CA LYS A 22 33.49 40.00 -30.95
C LYS A 22 34.35 39.01 -30.15
N LEU A 23 35.59 38.77 -30.56
CA LEU A 23 36.51 37.83 -29.91
C LEU A 23 37.72 38.49 -29.24
N LEU A 24 37.73 39.83 -29.12
CA LEU A 24 38.79 40.59 -28.47
C LEU A 24 38.19 41.60 -27.50
N ASP A 25 37.58 41.13 -26.42
CA ASP A 25 37.38 41.98 -25.23
C ASP A 25 37.33 41.17 -23.92
N VAL A 26 38.27 40.23 -23.78
CA VAL A 26 38.62 39.64 -22.48
C VAL A 26 40.01 40.14 -22.13
N GLY A 27 40.08 41.41 -21.74
CA GLY A 27 41.35 42.05 -21.43
C GLY A 27 41.18 43.40 -20.76
N LYS A 28 40.95 43.36 -19.44
CA LYS A 28 41.11 44.43 -18.42
C LYS A 28 39.84 45.20 -18.05
N GLU A 29 39.21 44.78 -16.97
CA GLU A 29 38.82 45.69 -15.88
C GLU A 29 39.16 45.01 -14.54
N GLU A 30 39.89 45.75 -13.70
CA GLU A 30 40.37 45.37 -12.37
C GLU A 30 39.29 45.60 -11.29
N ASP A 31 39.31 44.76 -10.26
CA ASP A 31 38.83 44.94 -8.88
C ASP A 31 37.44 45.55 -8.61
N GLN A 32 36.51 44.66 -8.22
CA GLN A 32 35.71 44.83 -6.99
C GLN A 32 35.19 43.47 -6.49
N GLU A 33 35.68 43.06 -5.32
CA GLU A 33 35.27 41.84 -4.62
C GLU A 33 33.88 42.06 -3.99
N GLU A 34 32.82 41.77 -4.75
CA GLU A 34 31.47 41.73 -4.23
C GLU A 34 31.24 40.37 -3.55
N ALA A 35 30.97 40.39 -2.25
CA ALA A 35 30.72 39.18 -1.46
C ALA A 35 29.62 38.34 -2.12
N PRO A 36 29.76 36.99 -2.17
CA PRO A 36 28.73 36.14 -2.77
C PRO A 36 27.40 36.41 -2.05
N PRO A 37 26.28 36.52 -2.79
CA PRO A 37 24.98 36.70 -2.16
C PRO A 37 24.80 35.58 -1.14
N PRO A 38 24.21 35.87 0.05
CA PRO A 38 24.06 34.85 1.08
C PRO A 38 23.38 33.66 0.42
N SER A 39 24.10 32.55 0.38
CA SER A 39 23.59 31.28 -0.08
C SER A 39 22.31 31.07 0.69
N ARG A 40 21.16 31.20 0.01
CA ARG A 40 19.90 30.73 0.56
C ARG A 40 20.13 29.26 0.79
N THR A 41 20.49 28.90 2.02
CA THR A 41 20.46 27.55 2.52
C THR A 41 19.08 27.03 2.18
N PHE A 42 19.01 26.19 1.14
CA PHE A 42 17.85 25.36 0.94
C PHE A 42 17.67 24.61 2.25
N THR A 43 16.63 24.97 3.00
CA THR A 43 16.17 24.18 4.12
C THR A 43 16.00 22.77 3.58
N PRO A 44 16.55 21.73 4.24
CA PRO A 44 16.46 20.38 3.70
C PRO A 44 14.97 20.06 3.52
N LEU A 45 14.54 19.85 2.28
CA LEU A 45 13.18 19.40 2.00
C LEU A 45 13.02 18.05 2.72
N CYS A 46 12.15 18.03 3.74
CA CYS A 46 11.94 16.95 4.72
C CYS A 46 13.05 16.75 5.77
N SER A 47 13.19 17.67 6.73
CA SER A 47 13.73 17.32 8.05
C SER A 47 12.60 16.81 8.95
N ILE A 48 12.71 15.59 9.48
CA ILE A 48 11.72 15.08 10.45
C ILE A 48 11.70 15.99 11.68
N PRO A 49 10.53 16.43 12.16
CA PRO A 49 10.40 17.24 13.35
C PRO A 49 11.04 16.58 14.56
N ARG A 50 11.75 17.37 15.38
CA ARG A 50 12.37 16.88 16.62
C ARG A 50 11.41 16.15 17.56
N ARG A 51 10.12 16.49 17.55
CA ARG A 51 9.10 15.81 18.37
C ARG A 51 8.81 14.36 17.92
N LEU A 52 9.07 14.06 16.65
CA LEU A 52 8.87 12.72 16.05
C LEU A 52 10.16 11.88 16.09
N VAL A 53 11.25 12.47 16.58
CA VAL A 53 12.53 11.81 16.76
C VAL A 53 12.59 11.25 18.18
N ILE A 54 12.95 9.99 18.31
CA ILE A 54 13.07 9.35 19.61
C ILE A 54 14.31 9.81 20.37
N SER A 55 14.19 9.89 21.71
CA SER A 55 15.34 10.14 22.57
C SER A 55 16.32 8.95 22.53
N PRO A 56 17.64 9.18 22.55
CA PRO A 56 18.64 8.12 22.71
C PRO A 56 18.41 7.26 23.96
N SER A 57 17.77 7.82 24.99
CA SER A 57 17.45 7.11 26.24
C SER A 57 16.35 6.05 26.11
N LEU A 58 15.57 6.06 25.02
CA LEU A 58 14.50 5.09 24.76
C LEU A 58 15.06 3.68 24.48
N GLY A 59 16.34 3.58 24.11
CA GLY A 59 17.02 2.33 23.80
C GLY A 59 16.82 1.87 22.35
N GLY A 60 16.69 0.56 22.15
CA GLY A 60 16.62 -0.07 20.82
C GLY A 60 17.98 -0.37 20.21
N THR A 61 17.97 -1.04 19.06
CA THR A 61 19.18 -1.39 18.31
C THR A 61 19.28 -0.49 17.07
N PRO A 62 20.41 0.19 16.85
CA PRO A 62 20.60 0.99 15.63
C PRO A 62 20.62 0.09 14.40
N VAL A 63 20.12 0.61 13.28
CA VAL A 63 20.22 -0.07 11.99
C VAL A 63 21.69 -0.25 11.59
N THR A 64 22.02 -1.39 10.97
CA THR A 64 23.36 -1.68 10.47
C THR A 64 23.47 -1.43 8.96
N PRO A 65 24.68 -1.20 8.42
CA PRO A 65 24.86 -1.04 6.97
C PRO A 65 24.36 -2.25 6.15
N GLN A 66 24.58 -3.47 6.66
CA GLN A 66 24.12 -4.69 5.98
C GLN A 66 22.58 -4.76 5.97
N LEU A 67 21.94 -4.31 7.05
CA LEU A 67 20.49 -4.27 7.13
C LEU A 67 19.91 -3.21 6.21
N THR A 68 20.47 -1.99 6.16
CA THR A 68 19.97 -0.94 5.24
C THR A 68 20.06 -1.38 3.78
N GLU A 69 21.17 -1.97 3.36
CA GLU A 69 21.28 -2.54 2.01
C GLU A 69 20.25 -3.63 1.75
N SER A 70 20.05 -4.53 2.71
CA SER A 70 19.09 -5.63 2.60
C SER A 70 17.65 -5.13 2.52
N LEU A 71 17.30 -4.10 3.31
CA LEU A 71 16.01 -3.41 3.25
C LEU A 71 15.79 -2.80 1.87
N ARG A 72 16.80 -2.14 1.28
CA ARG A 72 16.68 -1.57 -0.07
C ARG A 72 16.51 -2.64 -1.13
N ARG A 73 17.31 -3.71 -1.10
CA ARG A 73 17.22 -4.81 -2.06
C ARG A 73 15.86 -5.51 -2.01
N ILE A 74 15.34 -5.79 -0.82
CA ILE A 74 14.04 -6.46 -0.69
C ILE A 74 12.87 -5.54 -1.07
N LEU A 75 13.00 -4.22 -0.90
CA LEU A 75 11.99 -3.26 -1.31
C LEU A 75 12.01 -3.00 -2.81
N PHE A 76 13.16 -2.66 -3.37
CA PHE A 76 13.29 -2.06 -4.70
C PHE A 76 14.07 -2.92 -5.71
N GLY A 77 14.58 -4.08 -5.30
CA GLY A 77 15.48 -4.91 -6.13
C GLY A 77 16.92 -4.38 -6.23
N GLY A 78 17.27 -3.28 -5.54
CA GLY A 78 18.60 -2.68 -5.57
C GLY A 78 18.82 -1.66 -4.46
N THR A 79 20.03 -1.10 -4.35
CA THR A 79 20.44 -0.16 -3.28
C THR A 79 20.35 1.32 -3.67
N PHE A 80 20.16 1.63 -4.96
CA PHE A 80 20.14 3.01 -5.47
C PHE A 80 18.77 3.69 -5.41
N HIS A 81 17.69 2.90 -5.32
CA HIS A 81 16.34 3.42 -5.24
C HIS A 81 15.98 3.84 -3.81
N VAL A 82 15.27 4.96 -3.71
CA VAL A 82 14.77 5.54 -2.46
C VAL A 82 13.31 5.93 -2.63
N PHE A 83 12.56 5.99 -1.54
CA PHE A 83 11.17 6.43 -1.57
C PHE A 83 11.04 7.82 -2.18
N ASN A 84 10.12 7.96 -3.14
CA ASN A 84 9.83 9.23 -3.79
C ASN A 84 9.00 10.14 -2.87
N TYR A 85 8.70 11.35 -3.35
CA TYR A 85 7.96 12.35 -2.59
C TYR A 85 6.60 11.83 -2.11
N GLU A 86 5.85 11.13 -2.97
CA GLU A 86 4.52 10.61 -2.64
C GLU A 86 4.56 9.62 -1.46
N TRP A 87 5.54 8.73 -1.44
CA TRP A 87 5.74 7.81 -0.31
C TRP A 87 6.20 8.54 0.96
N ARG A 88 7.04 9.56 0.84
CA ARG A 88 7.49 10.35 1.99
C ARG A 88 6.33 11.08 2.65
N LYS A 89 5.46 11.75 1.91
CA LYS A 89 4.28 12.41 2.50
C LYS A 89 3.20 11.43 3.00
N SER A 90 3.40 10.12 2.94
CA SER A 90 2.38 9.13 3.30
C SER A 90 2.41 8.77 4.80
N PHE A 91 1.28 8.94 5.47
CA PHE A 91 1.04 8.63 6.88
C PHE A 91 -0.39 8.10 7.09
N PHE A 92 -0.74 7.70 8.32
CA PHE A 92 -2.07 7.18 8.65
C PHE A 92 -2.94 8.29 9.23
N GLN A 93 -3.52 9.12 8.36
CA GLN A 93 -4.45 10.17 8.76
C GLN A 93 -5.87 9.63 8.86
N PHE A 94 -6.54 9.83 9.99
CA PHE A 94 -8.00 9.63 10.05
C PHE A 94 -8.73 10.87 9.56
N ARG A 95 -9.95 10.66 9.08
CA ARG A 95 -10.93 11.74 8.93
C ARG A 95 -11.35 12.31 10.29
N GLU A 96 -12.04 13.44 10.23
CA GLU A 96 -12.52 14.16 11.40
C GLU A 96 -13.20 13.21 12.41
N PRO A 97 -12.80 13.25 13.69
CA PRO A 97 -13.44 12.47 14.76
C PRO A 97 -14.94 12.73 14.82
N ASP A 98 -15.70 11.72 15.24
CA ASP A 98 -17.16 11.82 15.45
C ASP A 98 -17.95 12.28 14.20
N SER A 99 -17.36 12.14 13.02
CA SER A 99 -17.98 12.35 11.71
C SER A 99 -18.46 11.04 11.07
N GLU A 100 -19.26 11.14 9.99
CA GLU A 100 -19.83 9.99 9.30
C GLU A 100 -18.79 8.90 8.92
N LEU A 101 -17.57 9.32 8.59
CA LEU A 101 -16.45 8.47 8.21
C LEU A 101 -15.29 8.53 9.23
N SER A 102 -15.58 8.78 10.51
CA SER A 102 -14.57 8.86 11.57
C SER A 102 -13.74 7.58 11.74
N TYR A 103 -14.26 6.42 11.35
CA TYR A 103 -13.50 5.17 11.29
C TYR A 103 -12.47 5.09 10.15
N ALA A 104 -12.47 6.05 9.23
CA ALA A 104 -11.81 5.93 7.95
C ALA A 104 -10.52 6.74 7.86
N LEU A 105 -9.50 6.12 7.27
CA LEU A 105 -8.28 6.80 6.86
C LEU A 105 -8.53 7.65 5.62
N GLU A 106 -8.01 8.87 5.67
CA GLU A 106 -7.88 9.76 4.52
C GLU A 106 -6.60 9.40 3.76
N THR A 107 -6.72 9.20 2.44
CA THR A 107 -5.58 8.83 1.60
C THR A 107 -5.63 9.57 0.28
N ASP A 108 -4.52 10.15 -0.14
CA ASP A 108 -4.31 10.56 -1.51
C ASP A 108 -3.91 9.35 -2.38
N ARG A 109 -4.21 9.40 -3.67
CA ARG A 109 -3.98 8.28 -4.61
C ARG A 109 -2.48 8.12 -4.93
N GLY A 110 -1.68 7.76 -3.94
CA GLY A 110 -0.23 7.53 -4.04
C GLY A 110 0.17 6.05 -4.00
N GLY A 111 1.48 5.79 -4.13
CA GLY A 111 2.01 4.42 -4.11
C GLY A 111 1.80 3.65 -2.79
N ALA A 112 1.71 4.39 -1.68
CA ALA A 112 1.45 3.86 -0.34
C ALA A 112 -0.02 3.49 -0.09
N TRP A 113 -0.94 3.89 -0.98
CA TRP A 113 -2.38 3.73 -0.82
C TRP A 113 -2.80 2.27 -0.58
N ALA A 114 -2.12 1.32 -1.24
CA ALA A 114 -2.35 -0.10 -1.03
C ALA A 114 -2.15 -0.53 0.44
N ILE A 115 -1.08 -0.05 1.08
CA ILE A 115 -0.79 -0.34 2.49
C ILE A 115 -1.83 0.30 3.40
N GLN A 116 -2.15 1.58 3.16
CA GLN A 116 -3.14 2.31 3.94
C GLN A 116 -4.52 1.64 3.88
N MET A 117 -4.94 1.13 2.71
CA MET A 117 -6.22 0.41 2.59
C MET A 117 -6.21 -0.93 3.33
N VAL A 118 -5.10 -1.68 3.31
CA VAL A 118 -4.98 -2.90 4.14
C VAL A 118 -5.09 -2.57 5.63
N VAL A 119 -4.46 -1.48 6.08
CA VAL A 119 -4.61 -0.99 7.46
C VAL A 119 -6.04 -0.53 7.73
N GLN A 120 -6.70 0.15 6.79
CA GLN A 120 -8.11 0.54 6.91
C GLN A 120 -9.04 -0.65 7.14
N ALA A 121 -8.86 -1.74 6.39
CA ALA A 121 -9.63 -2.96 6.63
C ALA A 121 -9.37 -3.56 8.01
N ARG A 122 -8.14 -3.50 8.51
CA ARG A 122 -7.81 -3.94 9.87
C ARG A 122 -8.40 -3.04 10.96
N ILE A 123 -8.47 -1.74 10.73
CA ILE A 123 -9.16 -0.79 11.60
C ILE A 123 -10.64 -1.14 11.68
N ILE A 124 -11.31 -1.33 10.53
CA ILE A 124 -12.71 -1.76 10.46
C ILE A 124 -12.90 -3.10 11.18
N LYS A 125 -12.00 -4.08 10.96
CA LYS A 125 -12.02 -5.37 11.68
C LYS A 125 -11.97 -5.15 13.19
N HIS A 126 -11.04 -4.31 13.66
CA HIS A 126 -10.86 -4.05 15.09
C HIS A 126 -12.09 -3.39 15.70
N LEU A 127 -12.55 -2.29 15.10
CA LEU A 127 -13.69 -1.50 15.58
C LEU A 127 -14.98 -2.31 15.61
N LEU A 128 -15.23 -3.10 14.56
CA LEU A 128 -16.43 -3.93 14.51
C LEU A 128 -16.31 -5.16 15.41
N PHE A 129 -15.23 -5.93 15.34
CA PHE A 129 -15.21 -7.32 15.84
C PHE A 129 -14.35 -7.60 17.07
N ILE A 130 -13.40 -6.74 17.40
CA ILE A 130 -12.44 -6.99 18.48
C ILE A 130 -12.68 -6.05 19.66
N ARG A 131 -13.02 -4.78 19.39
CA ARG A 131 -13.33 -3.81 20.43
C ARG A 131 -14.48 -4.31 21.31
N PRO A 132 -14.36 -4.24 22.65
CA PRO A 132 -15.49 -4.49 23.54
C PRO A 132 -16.58 -3.45 23.27
N SER A 133 -17.73 -3.88 22.75
CA SER A 133 -18.92 -3.05 22.60
C SER A 133 -19.89 -3.34 23.74
N VAL A 134 -20.54 -2.31 24.27
CA VAL A 134 -21.60 -2.42 25.29
C VAL A 134 -22.92 -2.96 24.68
N SER A 135 -23.07 -2.89 23.35
CA SER A 135 -24.24 -3.40 22.63
C SER A 135 -23.88 -4.54 21.67
N ASP A 136 -24.72 -5.59 21.64
CA ASP A 136 -24.58 -6.73 20.72
C ASP A 136 -24.91 -6.37 19.26
N ARG A 137 -25.68 -5.30 19.04
CA ARG A 137 -26.05 -4.82 17.70
C ARG A 137 -24.98 -3.88 17.15
N ARG A 138 -24.15 -4.43 16.26
CA ARG A 138 -23.19 -3.67 15.46
C ARG A 138 -23.93 -2.91 14.38
N THR A 139 -23.85 -1.59 14.43
CA THR A 139 -24.51 -0.69 13.49
C THR A 139 -23.45 0.11 12.75
N LEU A 140 -23.79 0.60 11.55
CA LEU A 140 -22.92 1.54 10.85
C LEU A 140 -22.64 2.79 11.71
N HIS A 141 -23.62 3.20 12.54
CA HIS A 141 -23.47 4.31 13.47
C HIS A 141 -22.31 4.14 14.46
N SER A 142 -22.01 2.91 14.90
CA SER A 142 -20.84 2.64 15.75
C SER A 142 -19.49 2.90 15.08
N LEU A 143 -19.46 2.96 13.74
CA LEU A 143 -18.28 3.37 12.97
C LEU A 143 -18.26 4.89 12.72
N SER A 144 -19.39 5.58 12.82
CA SER A 144 -19.46 7.03 12.67
C SER A 144 -19.21 7.79 13.98
N ASP A 145 -19.30 7.12 15.13
CA ASP A 145 -19.08 7.71 16.47
C ASP A 145 -17.71 7.29 17.04
N VAL A 146 -16.64 7.46 16.24
CA VAL A 146 -15.27 7.10 16.63
C VAL A 146 -14.48 8.36 16.94
N GLY A 147 -14.38 8.68 18.23
CA GLY A 147 -13.56 9.79 18.72
C GLY A 147 -12.06 9.54 18.55
N GLN A 148 -11.27 10.62 18.64
CA GLN A 148 -9.82 10.61 18.39
C GLN A 148 -9.06 9.52 19.15
N ARG A 149 -9.35 9.35 20.45
CA ARG A 149 -8.67 8.35 21.28
C ARG A 149 -8.94 6.92 20.82
N ASP A 150 -10.12 6.66 20.26
CA ASP A 150 -10.47 5.34 19.74
C ASP A 150 -9.93 5.12 18.33
N GLN A 151 -9.78 6.17 17.52
CA GLN A 151 -9.03 6.13 16.26
C GLN A 151 -7.57 5.71 16.51
N GLU A 152 -6.88 6.38 17.44
CA GLU A 152 -5.49 6.08 17.81
C GLU A 152 -5.32 4.63 18.30
N LYS A 153 -6.21 4.17 19.18
CA LYS A 153 -6.21 2.77 19.64
C LYS A 153 -6.47 1.78 18.51
N ALA A 154 -7.41 2.08 17.61
CA ALA A 154 -7.75 1.21 16.49
C ALA A 154 -6.59 1.11 15.50
N LEU A 155 -5.90 2.22 15.23
CA LEU A 155 -4.69 2.22 14.41
C LEU A 155 -3.55 1.45 15.10
N ALA A 156 -3.27 1.72 16.38
CA ALA A 156 -2.25 0.97 17.11
C ALA A 156 -2.54 -0.54 17.12
N ALA A 157 -3.81 -0.94 17.28
CA ALA A 157 -4.23 -2.33 17.16
C ALA A 157 -4.04 -2.89 15.75
N ALA A 158 -4.40 -2.15 14.70
CA ALA A 158 -4.23 -2.59 13.31
C ALA A 158 -2.75 -2.75 12.91
N LEU A 159 -1.89 -1.80 13.30
CA LEU A 159 -0.45 -1.86 13.04
C LEU A 159 0.19 -3.01 13.83
N SER A 160 -0.06 -3.10 15.15
CA SER A 160 0.49 -4.18 15.98
C SER A 160 0.03 -5.57 15.56
N ASP A 161 -1.25 -5.75 15.20
CA ASP A 161 -1.77 -7.00 14.62
C ASP A 161 -0.99 -7.41 13.36
N SER A 162 -0.70 -6.44 12.49
CA SER A 162 0.01 -6.68 11.23
C SER A 162 1.46 -7.10 11.47
N LEU A 163 2.16 -6.41 12.37
CA LEU A 163 3.55 -6.72 12.70
C LEU A 163 3.67 -8.07 13.43
N TRP A 164 2.77 -8.34 14.37
CA TRP A 164 2.72 -9.60 15.11
C TRP A 164 2.45 -10.78 14.17
N LEU A 165 1.56 -10.60 13.19
CA LEU A 165 1.28 -11.61 12.17
C LEU A 165 2.51 -11.87 11.27
N ALA A 166 3.20 -10.82 10.81
CA ALA A 166 4.43 -10.94 10.02
C ALA A 166 5.54 -11.68 10.76
N GLY A 167 5.65 -11.47 12.08
CA GLY A 167 6.53 -12.21 12.96
C GLY A 167 6.03 -13.59 13.39
N GLN A 168 4.99 -14.12 12.73
CA GLN A 168 4.38 -15.43 13.01
C GLN A 168 3.97 -15.62 14.48
N GLU A 169 3.39 -14.58 15.05
CA GLU A 169 2.84 -14.57 16.42
C GLU A 169 3.88 -14.87 17.52
N ALA A 170 5.18 -14.75 17.22
CA ALA A 170 6.26 -15.01 18.17
C ALA A 170 6.96 -13.72 18.63
N SER A 171 7.21 -12.79 17.71
CA SER A 171 7.88 -11.52 17.99
C SER A 171 7.48 -10.47 16.97
N ALA A 172 7.69 -9.19 17.27
CA ALA A 172 7.55 -8.13 16.28
C ALA A 172 8.58 -7.02 16.52
N THR A 173 8.98 -6.34 15.46
CA THR A 173 9.92 -5.22 15.49
C THR A 173 9.22 -3.94 15.03
N VAL A 174 9.33 -2.88 15.82
CA VAL A 174 8.90 -1.52 15.47
C VAL A 174 10.14 -0.68 15.17
N THR A 175 10.11 0.07 14.08
CA THR A 175 11.18 0.99 13.69
C THR A 175 10.75 2.44 13.89
N LEU A 176 11.59 3.24 14.54
CA LEU A 176 11.41 4.69 14.71
C LEU A 176 12.69 5.42 14.29
N VAL A 177 12.66 6.75 14.22
CA VAL A 177 13.81 7.56 13.77
C VAL A 177 14.51 8.26 14.93
N THR A 178 15.84 8.21 14.97
CA THR A 178 16.69 8.98 15.89
C THR A 178 17.30 10.23 15.20
N GLU A 179 17.86 11.15 15.99
CA GLU A 179 18.41 12.42 15.48
C GLU A 179 19.68 12.17 14.65
N ASP A 180 20.54 11.30 15.18
CA ASP A 180 21.85 11.00 14.61
C ASP A 180 21.81 9.88 13.57
N TYR A 181 22.75 9.93 12.63
CA TYR A 181 22.98 8.82 11.72
C TYR A 181 23.51 7.61 12.48
N CYS A 182 22.84 6.47 12.35
CA CYS A 182 23.29 5.20 12.89
C CYS A 182 24.42 4.59 12.06
N ILE A 183 24.53 4.98 10.78
CA ILE A 183 25.52 4.46 9.85
C ILE A 183 26.22 5.56 9.05
N THR A 184 27.45 5.29 8.64
CA THR A 184 28.18 6.14 7.68
C THR A 184 27.86 5.70 6.25
N PRO A 185 27.54 6.64 5.35
CA PRO A 185 27.27 6.31 3.94
C PRO A 185 28.52 5.77 3.23
N HIS A 186 28.32 4.78 2.37
CA HIS A 186 29.34 4.25 1.46
C HIS A 186 29.03 4.64 0.00
N LEU A 187 30.04 4.60 -0.88
CA LEU A 187 29.97 5.14 -2.25
C LEU A 187 28.82 4.60 -3.11
N ASP A 188 28.46 3.32 -2.97
CA ASP A 188 27.44 2.64 -3.79
C ASP A 188 26.03 2.64 -3.18
N TYR A 189 25.80 3.50 -2.19
CA TYR A 189 24.53 3.61 -1.48
C TYR A 189 23.99 5.04 -1.53
N LYS A 190 22.77 5.18 -2.07
CA LYS A 190 22.09 6.47 -2.09
C LYS A 190 21.47 6.75 -0.73
N MET A 191 22.03 7.72 0.00
CA MET A 191 21.43 8.21 1.23
C MET A 191 20.05 8.79 0.98
N ASP A 192 19.14 8.53 1.92
CA ASP A 192 17.80 9.11 1.90
C ASP A 192 17.47 9.91 3.18
N ASN A 193 18.46 10.07 4.05
CA ASN A 193 18.43 10.81 5.32
C ASN A 193 17.31 10.37 6.26
N PHE A 194 16.89 9.12 6.12
CA PHE A 194 15.77 8.54 6.85
C PHE A 194 16.12 7.13 7.29
N THR A 195 16.46 6.27 6.32
CA THR A 195 16.75 4.85 6.52
C THR A 195 18.00 4.67 7.37
N GLU A 196 18.95 5.60 7.28
CA GLU A 196 20.21 5.58 8.01
C GLU A 196 20.07 5.99 9.48
N ARG A 197 18.89 6.48 9.88
CA ARG A 197 18.56 6.95 11.23
C ARG A 197 17.56 6.03 11.94
N LEU A 198 17.33 4.84 11.40
CA LEU A 198 16.36 3.90 11.96
C LEU A 198 16.89 3.24 13.23
N GLN A 199 16.04 3.21 14.25
CA GLN A 199 16.22 2.47 15.49
C GLN A 199 15.17 1.36 15.58
N LEU A 200 15.60 0.14 15.92
CA LEU A 200 14.77 -1.06 15.95
C LEU A 200 14.42 -1.46 17.38
N PHE A 201 13.14 -1.71 17.65
CA PHE A 201 12.62 -2.17 18.94
C PHE A 201 11.90 -3.51 18.75
N THR A 202 12.46 -4.58 19.31
CA THR A 202 11.90 -5.93 19.15
C THR A 202 11.23 -6.39 20.43
N PHE A 203 10.02 -6.92 20.29
CA PHE A 203 9.16 -7.34 21.40
C PHE A 203 8.77 -8.81 21.23
N SER A 204 8.61 -9.51 22.35
CA SER A 204 8.14 -10.90 22.42
C SER A 204 6.71 -11.04 22.95
N LYS A 205 6.00 -9.93 23.14
CA LYS A 205 4.59 -9.90 23.53
C LYS A 205 3.82 -8.90 22.69
N LYS A 206 2.70 -9.34 22.13
CA LYS A 206 1.81 -8.51 21.28
C LYS A 206 1.35 -7.23 21.97
N GLU A 207 0.99 -7.33 23.25
CA GLU A 207 0.49 -6.20 24.03
C GLU A 207 1.53 -5.11 24.22
N ASP A 208 2.81 -5.48 24.35
CA ASP A 208 3.91 -4.52 24.48
C ASP A 208 4.14 -3.78 23.16
N VAL A 209 4.01 -4.46 22.01
CA VAL A 209 4.04 -3.83 20.67
C VAL A 209 2.91 -2.82 20.54
N ARG A 210 1.69 -3.21 20.91
CA ARG A 210 0.50 -2.34 20.83
C ARG A 210 0.67 -1.10 21.70
N LYS A 211 1.11 -1.27 22.94
CA LYS A 211 1.38 -0.17 23.86
C LYS A 211 2.47 0.76 23.30
N PHE A 212 3.58 0.19 22.83
CA PHE A 212 4.69 0.97 22.29
C PHE A 212 4.29 1.80 21.07
N ILE A 213 3.52 1.23 20.14
CA ILE A 213 2.99 1.98 18.99
C ILE A 213 2.06 3.09 19.44
N LEU A 214 1.18 2.83 20.42
CA LEU A 214 0.25 3.83 20.94
C LEU A 214 0.99 4.99 21.63
N ASP A 215 2.03 4.69 22.42
CA ASP A 215 2.86 5.69 23.10
C ASP A 215 3.62 6.59 22.09
N HIS A 216 3.83 6.12 20.85
CA HIS A 216 4.52 6.83 19.77
C HIS A 216 3.62 7.07 18.54
N ILE A 217 2.29 7.14 18.74
CA ILE A 217 1.32 7.15 17.63
C ILE A 217 1.55 8.30 16.64
N GLN A 218 2.05 9.43 17.13
CA GLN A 218 2.37 10.64 16.36
C GLN A 218 3.37 10.36 15.22
N CYS A 219 4.30 9.42 15.41
CA CYS A 219 5.25 9.02 14.36
C CYS A 219 4.55 8.40 13.14
N PHE A 220 3.36 7.84 13.33
CA PHE A 220 2.58 7.17 12.29
C PHE A 220 1.47 8.05 11.71
N THR A 221 0.99 9.06 12.47
CA THR A 221 -0.19 9.87 12.12
C THR A 221 0.14 11.30 11.71
N GLU A 222 1.37 11.76 11.85
CA GLU A 222 1.78 13.10 11.40
C GLU A 222 2.45 13.07 10.03
N GLU A 223 2.17 14.08 9.21
CA GLU A 223 2.62 14.18 7.80
C GLU A 223 4.13 14.04 7.62
N GLU A 224 4.89 14.70 8.50
CA GLU A 224 6.35 14.73 8.44
C GLU A 224 7.00 13.48 9.08
N GLY A 225 6.19 12.58 9.67
CA GLY A 225 6.65 11.35 10.32
C GLY A 225 6.97 10.21 9.36
N HIS A 226 6.54 10.31 8.09
CA HIS A 226 6.71 9.25 7.10
C HIS A 226 6.13 7.91 7.57
N GLY A 227 4.97 7.96 8.24
CA GLY A 227 4.40 6.87 9.03
C GLY A 227 4.21 5.55 8.27
N VAL A 228 3.85 5.61 6.98
CA VAL A 228 3.70 4.39 6.17
C VAL A 228 5.06 3.73 5.90
N ILE A 229 6.12 4.52 5.70
CA ILE A 229 7.48 4.01 5.51
C ILE A 229 7.99 3.37 6.82
N LEU A 230 7.77 4.01 7.97
CA LEU A 230 8.12 3.42 9.28
C LEU A 230 7.42 2.09 9.51
N PHE A 231 6.13 2.03 9.20
CA PHE A 231 5.37 0.79 9.31
C PHE A 231 5.88 -0.29 8.36
N LEU A 232 6.24 0.07 7.12
CA LEU A 232 6.77 -0.88 6.14
C LEU A 232 8.14 -1.45 6.58
N TYR A 233 9.04 -0.62 7.10
CA TYR A 233 10.31 -1.11 7.67
C TYR A 233 10.07 -2.01 8.89
N SER A 234 9.16 -1.60 9.80
CA SER A 234 8.73 -2.43 10.94
C SER A 234 8.23 -3.80 10.48
N LEU A 235 7.43 -3.85 9.41
CA LEU A 235 6.87 -5.08 8.86
C LEU A 235 7.96 -6.02 8.31
N ILE A 236 8.90 -5.45 7.53
CA ILE A 236 10.04 -6.19 6.98
C ILE A 236 10.94 -6.73 8.09
N CYS A 237 11.25 -5.92 9.09
CA CYS A 237 12.05 -6.34 10.24
C CYS A 237 11.35 -7.42 11.07
N SER A 238 10.03 -7.31 11.26
CA SER A 238 9.23 -8.33 11.97
C SER A 238 9.23 -9.67 11.24
N ARG A 239 9.11 -9.66 9.90
CA ARG A 239 9.22 -10.88 9.09
C ARG A 239 10.65 -11.41 8.99
N THR A 240 11.64 -10.51 9.03
CA THR A 240 13.06 -10.67 8.69
C THR A 240 13.32 -10.81 7.18
N VAL A 241 14.48 -10.32 6.73
CA VAL A 241 14.87 -10.34 5.30
C VAL A 241 15.01 -11.77 4.79
N ASP A 242 15.60 -12.68 5.56
CA ASP A 242 15.87 -14.04 5.10
C ASP A 242 14.56 -14.81 4.87
N ARG A 243 13.60 -14.69 5.79
CA ARG A 243 12.28 -15.31 5.63
C ARG A 243 11.44 -14.65 4.54
N LEU A 244 11.68 -13.37 4.22
CA LEU A 244 11.08 -12.75 3.03
C LEU A 244 11.64 -13.34 1.74
N LYS A 245 12.95 -13.59 1.66
CA LYS A 245 13.55 -14.26 0.50
C LYS A 245 13.00 -15.69 0.31
N GLU A 246 12.68 -16.38 1.40
CA GLU A 246 12.03 -17.69 1.38
C GLU A 246 10.55 -17.63 0.95
N ASP A 247 9.85 -16.54 1.28
CA ASP A 247 8.44 -16.35 0.90
C ASP A 247 8.27 -16.00 -0.58
N LEU A 248 9.24 -15.25 -1.12
CA LEU A 248 9.30 -14.78 -2.50
C LEU A 248 9.76 -15.89 -3.45
N ASP A 249 9.59 -15.66 -4.75
CA ASP A 249 10.00 -16.60 -5.79
C ASP A 249 10.67 -15.90 -6.98
N SER A 250 10.98 -16.65 -8.03
CA SER A 250 11.65 -16.13 -9.23
C SER A 250 10.84 -15.08 -10.00
N THR A 251 9.50 -15.03 -9.82
CA THR A 251 8.63 -14.05 -10.48
C THR A 251 8.62 -12.71 -9.77
N THR A 252 8.86 -12.71 -8.46
CA THR A 252 8.78 -11.51 -7.62
C THR A 252 9.91 -11.56 -6.60
N SER A 253 11.02 -10.88 -6.88
CA SER A 253 12.21 -10.87 -6.01
C SER A 253 12.25 -9.71 -5.01
N HIS A 254 11.30 -8.78 -5.11
CA HIS A 254 11.23 -7.56 -4.30
C HIS A 254 9.77 -7.10 -4.13
N LEU A 255 9.53 -6.23 -3.15
CA LEU A 255 8.17 -5.89 -2.69
C LEU A 255 7.51 -4.74 -3.45
N LEU A 256 8.29 -3.84 -4.07
CA LEU A 256 7.81 -2.65 -4.77
C LEU A 256 8.40 -2.54 -6.18
N TYR A 257 7.57 -2.34 -7.19
CA TYR A 257 8.05 -2.05 -8.55
C TYR A 257 7.77 -0.59 -8.93
N LEU A 258 8.60 -0.04 -9.81
CA LEU A 258 8.45 1.32 -10.31
C LEU A 258 7.50 1.34 -11.51
N SER A 259 6.43 2.13 -11.42
CA SER A 259 5.46 2.35 -12.50
C SER A 259 5.12 3.84 -12.60
N LEU A 260 5.25 4.42 -13.80
CA LEU A 260 4.93 5.83 -14.06
C LEU A 260 5.56 6.81 -13.05
N GLY A 261 6.80 6.55 -12.61
CA GLY A 261 7.53 7.38 -11.65
C GLY A 261 7.15 7.19 -10.17
N ASN A 262 6.23 6.25 -9.86
CA ASN A 262 5.82 5.90 -8.51
C ASN A 262 6.09 4.44 -8.17
N PHE A 263 6.46 4.15 -6.91
CA PHE A 263 6.55 2.77 -6.44
C PHE A 263 5.16 2.23 -6.14
N VAL A 264 4.84 1.07 -6.69
CA VAL A 264 3.58 0.34 -6.50
C VAL A 264 3.87 -0.98 -5.81
N CYS A 265 2.95 -1.41 -4.94
CA CYS A 265 3.09 -2.65 -4.20
C CYS A 265 2.91 -3.88 -5.10
N HIS A 266 3.83 -4.85 -5.02
CA HIS A 266 3.56 -6.20 -5.52
C HIS A 266 2.53 -6.90 -4.64
N GLN A 267 1.86 -7.92 -5.20
CA GLN A 267 0.94 -8.79 -4.46
C GLN A 267 1.60 -9.44 -3.23
N ALA A 268 2.90 -9.74 -3.31
CA ALA A 268 3.70 -10.24 -2.19
C ALA A 268 3.60 -9.34 -0.94
N LEU A 269 3.65 -8.02 -1.10
CA LEU A 269 3.54 -7.09 0.03
C LEU A 269 2.11 -7.06 0.61
N LEU A 270 1.08 -7.15 -0.25
CA LEU A 270 -0.30 -7.28 0.22
C LEU A 270 -0.49 -8.57 1.02
N ASN A 271 0.04 -9.69 0.53
CA ASN A 271 -0.04 -10.97 1.20
C ASN A 271 0.76 -10.97 2.51
N LEU A 272 1.91 -10.29 2.57
CA LEU A 272 2.65 -10.10 3.82
C LEU A 272 1.80 -9.40 4.87
N LEU A 273 1.13 -8.30 4.47
CA LEU A 273 0.20 -7.62 5.34
C LEU A 273 -0.94 -8.55 5.73
N LEU A 274 -1.67 -9.15 4.79
CA LEU A 274 -2.88 -9.94 5.07
C LEU A 274 -2.61 -11.22 5.86
N THR A 275 -1.50 -11.91 5.59
CA THR A 275 -1.25 -13.30 6.02
C THR A 275 0.02 -13.49 6.85
N GLY A 276 0.90 -12.49 6.92
CA GLY A 276 2.21 -12.59 7.58
C GLY A 276 3.30 -13.30 6.77
N LYS A 277 3.01 -13.65 5.52
CA LYS A 277 3.96 -14.22 4.55
C LYS A 277 3.89 -13.49 3.21
N ALA A 278 5.04 -13.20 2.60
CA ALA A 278 5.14 -12.43 1.38
C ALA A 278 5.01 -13.28 0.09
N THR A 279 4.18 -14.31 0.08
CA THR A 279 3.95 -15.09 -1.16
C THR A 279 3.39 -14.18 -2.26
N PRO A 280 3.90 -14.23 -3.50
CA PRO A 280 3.34 -13.45 -4.61
C PRO A 280 1.96 -13.92 -5.07
N HIS A 281 1.52 -15.11 -4.65
CA HIS A 281 0.38 -15.81 -5.22
C HIS A 281 -0.88 -15.72 -4.36
N VAL A 282 -2.04 -15.73 -5.02
CA VAL A 282 -3.35 -15.58 -4.36
C VAL A 282 -4.17 -16.88 -4.32
N PHE A 283 -3.67 -17.97 -4.91
CA PHE A 283 -4.28 -19.30 -4.84
C PHE A 283 -4.01 -19.97 -3.49
N ASN A 284 -4.69 -21.10 -3.22
CA ASN A 284 -4.53 -21.85 -1.97
C ASN A 284 -3.39 -22.88 -2.03
N GLY A 285 -2.69 -23.06 -0.91
CA GLY A 285 -1.77 -24.18 -0.75
C GLY A 285 -0.53 -24.07 -1.66
N THR A 286 0.08 -25.21 -1.98
CA THR A 286 1.27 -25.28 -2.83
C THR A 286 0.89 -25.88 -4.19
N LEU A 287 1.36 -25.24 -5.26
CA LEU A 287 1.12 -25.66 -6.63
C LEU A 287 2.40 -26.30 -7.20
N TYR A 288 2.27 -27.55 -7.65
CA TYR A 288 3.39 -28.37 -8.13
C TYR A 288 3.42 -28.53 -9.65
N PHE A 289 2.31 -28.21 -10.32
CA PHE A 289 2.11 -28.41 -11.75
C PHE A 289 1.60 -27.13 -12.40
N ASP A 290 2.07 -26.82 -13.61
CA ASP A 290 1.54 -25.72 -14.41
C ASP A 290 0.12 -26.00 -14.93
N GLU A 291 -0.44 -25.04 -15.68
CA GLU A 291 -1.78 -25.15 -16.27
C GLU A 291 -1.89 -26.30 -17.29
N ASP A 292 -0.77 -26.72 -17.89
CA ASP A 292 -0.69 -27.85 -18.83
C ASP A 292 -0.47 -29.20 -18.12
N GLY A 293 -0.42 -29.21 -16.78
CA GLY A 293 -0.18 -30.40 -15.97
C GLY A 293 1.27 -30.87 -15.92
N ARG A 294 2.23 -30.05 -16.38
CA ARG A 294 3.67 -30.34 -16.31
C ARG A 294 4.22 -29.95 -14.94
N PRO A 295 5.14 -30.74 -14.36
CA PRO A 295 5.74 -30.41 -13.07
C PRO A 295 6.54 -29.11 -13.18
N LEU A 296 6.36 -28.24 -12.19
CA LEU A 296 7.16 -27.03 -12.05
C LEU A 296 8.57 -27.38 -11.56
N GLU A 297 9.55 -26.59 -12.00
CA GLU A 297 10.93 -26.71 -11.52
C GLU A 297 11.02 -26.50 -10.00
N HIS A 298 10.25 -25.53 -9.49
CA HIS A 298 10.11 -25.25 -8.07
C HIS A 298 8.61 -25.08 -7.73
N PRO A 299 8.10 -25.72 -6.65
CA PRO A 299 6.70 -25.56 -6.25
C PRO A 299 6.38 -24.11 -5.89
N LEU A 300 5.28 -23.57 -6.46
CA LEU A 300 4.83 -22.22 -6.13
C LEU A 300 4.00 -22.25 -4.84
N GLN A 301 4.38 -21.39 -3.90
CA GLN A 301 3.68 -21.28 -2.62
C GLN A 301 2.54 -20.27 -2.74
N GLY A 302 1.31 -20.69 -2.52
CA GLY A 302 0.15 -19.83 -2.35
C GLY A 302 -0.15 -19.53 -0.88
N VAL A 303 -1.38 -19.11 -0.61
CA VAL A 303 -1.85 -18.80 0.73
C VAL A 303 -2.19 -20.08 1.48
N LEU A 304 -1.53 -20.30 2.62
CA LEU A 304 -1.60 -21.55 3.38
C LEU A 304 -2.71 -21.59 4.43
N SER A 305 -3.16 -20.43 4.91
CA SER A 305 -4.10 -20.34 6.03
C SER A 305 -5.14 -19.26 5.80
N ARG A 306 -6.34 -19.49 6.32
CA ARG A 306 -7.46 -18.55 6.25
C ARG A 306 -7.10 -17.23 6.93
N SER A 307 -7.14 -16.14 6.15
CA SER A 307 -6.83 -14.80 6.63
C SER A 307 -7.94 -14.21 7.51
N ASP A 308 -7.57 -13.29 8.40
CA ASP A 308 -8.51 -12.48 9.18
C ASP A 308 -9.28 -11.48 8.31
N VAL A 309 -8.58 -10.87 7.35
CA VAL A 309 -9.11 -9.91 6.35
C VAL A 309 -8.93 -10.52 4.97
N GLY A 310 -9.97 -10.47 4.15
CA GLY A 310 -9.99 -11.10 2.84
C GLY A 310 -9.37 -10.25 1.75
N PHE A 311 -9.25 -10.85 0.57
CA PHE A 311 -8.82 -10.16 -0.63
C PHE A 311 -9.71 -10.57 -1.81
N LEU A 312 -10.16 -9.59 -2.57
CA LEU A 312 -10.88 -9.75 -3.83
C LEU A 312 -10.15 -8.96 -4.90
N HIS A 313 -10.12 -9.50 -6.11
CA HIS A 313 -9.39 -8.90 -7.20
C HIS A 313 -10.21 -8.96 -8.48
N TRP A 314 -10.27 -7.82 -9.16
CA TRP A 314 -10.83 -7.72 -10.49
C TRP A 314 -10.09 -6.66 -11.30
N SER A 315 -9.75 -7.01 -12.54
CA SER A 315 -9.18 -6.09 -13.51
C SER A 315 -9.79 -6.36 -14.87
N ARG A 316 -10.35 -5.31 -15.50
CA ARG A 316 -10.91 -5.40 -16.84
C ARG A 316 -9.84 -5.85 -17.84
N GLU A 317 -8.68 -5.20 -17.81
CA GLU A 317 -7.56 -5.52 -18.71
C GLU A 317 -7.12 -6.98 -18.59
N GLN A 318 -7.04 -7.51 -17.37
CA GLN A 318 -6.63 -8.90 -17.17
C GLN A 318 -7.72 -9.90 -17.54
N MET A 319 -8.99 -9.55 -17.30
CA MET A 319 -10.13 -10.36 -17.73
C MET A 319 -10.16 -10.49 -19.25
N ASP A 320 -10.04 -9.38 -19.98
CA ASP A 320 -10.08 -9.35 -21.45
C ASP A 320 -8.92 -10.16 -22.07
N ARG A 321 -7.80 -10.27 -21.35
CA ARG A 321 -6.64 -11.08 -21.73
C ARG A 321 -6.70 -12.54 -21.26
N GLY A 322 -7.74 -12.94 -20.54
CA GLY A 322 -7.88 -14.28 -19.97
C GLY A 322 -6.85 -14.60 -18.87
N ARG A 323 -6.31 -13.57 -18.20
CA ARG A 323 -5.24 -13.68 -17.19
C ARG A 323 -5.67 -13.21 -15.81
N LEU A 324 -6.96 -13.15 -15.52
CA LEU A 324 -7.43 -12.73 -14.21
C LEU A 324 -7.03 -13.77 -13.14
N PRO A 325 -6.25 -13.40 -12.11
CA PRO A 325 -5.83 -14.34 -11.08
C PRO A 325 -7.01 -14.95 -10.33
N GLN A 326 -6.99 -16.28 -10.17
CA GLN A 326 -7.97 -16.98 -9.35
C GLN A 326 -7.61 -16.87 -7.87
N VAL A 327 -8.23 -15.91 -7.18
CA VAL A 327 -8.07 -15.77 -5.73
C VAL A 327 -8.69 -16.99 -5.01
N GLY A 328 -7.90 -17.66 -4.18
CA GLY A 328 -8.28 -18.86 -3.43
C GLY A 328 -9.18 -18.57 -2.22
N SER A 329 -9.81 -19.61 -1.68
CA SER A 329 -10.74 -19.49 -0.54
C SER A 329 -10.08 -18.98 0.75
N MET A 330 -8.77 -19.17 0.95
CA MET A 330 -8.06 -18.66 2.13
C MET A 330 -8.07 -17.13 2.21
N LEU A 331 -8.26 -16.45 1.07
CA LEU A 331 -8.44 -15.01 0.95
C LEU A 331 -9.89 -14.60 0.66
N LYS A 332 -10.63 -15.36 -0.16
CA LYS A 332 -12.03 -15.05 -0.52
C LYS A 332 -13.00 -15.22 0.65
N THR A 333 -12.72 -16.14 1.58
CA THR A 333 -13.56 -16.42 2.75
C THR A 333 -12.80 -16.09 4.04
N PRO A 334 -12.55 -14.82 4.37
CA PRO A 334 -11.83 -14.45 5.59
C PRO A 334 -12.58 -14.84 6.87
N ARG A 335 -11.90 -14.79 8.02
CA ARG A 335 -12.50 -15.05 9.35
C ARG A 335 -13.47 -13.95 9.77
N PHE A 336 -13.21 -12.71 9.35
CA PHE A 336 -14.11 -11.57 9.53
C PHE A 336 -14.55 -11.09 8.14
N PRO A 337 -15.83 -10.71 7.96
CA PRO A 337 -16.39 -10.31 6.67
C PRO A 337 -15.92 -8.90 6.28
N VAL A 338 -14.61 -8.75 6.09
CA VAL A 338 -13.91 -7.53 5.67
C VAL A 338 -12.92 -7.95 4.60
N TRP A 339 -12.93 -7.26 3.46
CA TRP A 339 -12.09 -7.57 2.30
C TRP A 339 -11.39 -6.31 1.80
N ILE A 340 -10.14 -6.48 1.40
CA ILE A 340 -9.47 -5.57 0.48
C ILE A 340 -9.87 -5.93 -0.94
N CYS A 341 -10.34 -4.94 -1.67
CA CYS A 341 -10.65 -5.07 -3.09
C CYS A 341 -9.54 -4.38 -3.89
N CYS A 342 -8.88 -5.12 -4.78
CA CYS A 342 -8.05 -4.56 -5.83
C CYS A 342 -8.88 -4.51 -7.12
N ILE A 343 -9.27 -3.32 -7.53
CA ILE A 343 -10.18 -3.06 -8.65
C ILE A 343 -9.46 -2.18 -9.67
N ASN A 344 -9.10 -2.72 -10.84
CA ASN A 344 -8.32 -2.01 -11.87
C ASN A 344 -7.10 -1.27 -11.27
N SER A 345 -6.33 -1.95 -10.42
CA SER A 345 -5.15 -1.41 -9.72
C SER A 345 -5.43 -0.33 -8.66
N SER A 346 -6.69 -0.06 -8.33
CA SER A 346 -7.09 0.77 -7.18
C SER A 346 -7.47 -0.10 -5.99
N TYR A 347 -7.21 0.39 -4.77
CA TYR A 347 -7.50 -0.35 -3.55
C TYR A 347 -8.67 0.26 -2.79
N SER A 348 -9.56 -0.60 -2.31
CA SER A 348 -10.74 -0.21 -1.53
C SER A 348 -11.09 -1.29 -0.50
N VAL A 349 -12.02 -0.97 0.40
CA VAL A 349 -12.48 -1.89 1.43
C VAL A 349 -13.97 -2.18 1.25
N LEU A 350 -14.30 -3.47 1.28
CA LEU A 350 -15.67 -3.98 1.29
C LEU A 350 -15.87 -4.74 2.59
N PHE A 351 -16.99 -4.55 3.29
CA PHE A 351 -17.22 -5.23 4.56
C PHE A 351 -18.70 -5.46 4.87
N SER A 352 -18.99 -6.36 5.79
CA SER A 352 -20.33 -6.54 6.36
C SER A 352 -20.31 -6.32 7.86
N LEU A 353 -21.41 -5.85 8.42
CA LEU A 353 -21.59 -5.75 9.87
C LEU A 353 -21.93 -7.11 10.50
N ASN A 354 -22.43 -8.06 9.71
CA ASN A 354 -22.82 -9.39 10.18
C ASN A 354 -21.60 -10.32 10.22
N ARG A 355 -21.04 -10.55 11.42
CA ARG A 355 -19.90 -11.47 11.64
C ARG A 355 -20.12 -12.86 11.04
N SER A 356 -21.37 -13.35 11.07
CA SER A 356 -21.72 -14.70 10.67
C SER A 356 -21.94 -14.86 9.16
N LEU A 357 -21.80 -13.78 8.37
CA LEU A 357 -22.07 -13.79 6.92
C LEU A 357 -21.38 -14.96 6.21
N LEU A 358 -20.14 -15.28 6.57
CA LEU A 358 -19.35 -16.34 5.90
C LEU A 358 -19.31 -17.68 6.65
N SER A 359 -20.04 -17.80 7.76
CA SER A 359 -20.12 -19.03 8.54
C SER A 359 -21.51 -19.67 8.49
N ASP A 360 -22.53 -18.94 8.06
CA ASP A 360 -23.88 -19.44 7.86
C ASP A 360 -24.31 -19.21 6.41
N TRP A 361 -24.41 -20.29 5.64
CA TRP A 361 -24.77 -20.24 4.21
C TRP A 361 -26.13 -19.56 3.96
N ARG A 362 -27.06 -19.58 4.93
CA ARG A 362 -28.36 -18.92 4.80
C ARG A 362 -28.24 -17.41 4.80
N MET A 363 -27.21 -16.88 5.47
CA MET A 363 -26.92 -15.45 5.51
C MET A 363 -26.33 -14.95 4.19
N GLU A 364 -25.77 -15.84 3.36
CA GLU A 364 -25.22 -15.48 2.04
C GLU A 364 -26.30 -15.35 0.95
N HIS A 365 -27.59 -15.52 1.24
CA HIS A 365 -28.66 -15.38 0.23
C HIS A 365 -29.00 -13.91 -0.11
N LEU A 366 -29.22 -13.09 0.93
CA LEU A 366 -29.58 -11.68 0.80
C LEU A 366 -28.97 -10.92 1.97
N PHE A 367 -28.01 -10.04 1.69
CA PHE A 367 -27.24 -9.38 2.74
C PHE A 367 -26.74 -8.00 2.33
N GLN A 368 -26.29 -7.23 3.32
CA GLN A 368 -25.73 -5.91 3.12
C GLN A 368 -24.20 -5.95 3.13
N LEU A 369 -23.62 -5.23 2.18
CA LEU A 369 -22.21 -4.88 2.14
C LEU A 369 -22.04 -3.37 2.19
N TYR A 370 -20.94 -2.94 2.78
CA TYR A 370 -20.54 -1.55 2.91
C TYR A 370 -19.22 -1.36 2.19
N TYR A 371 -19.11 -0.24 1.45
CA TYR A 371 -17.98 0.02 0.58
C TYR A 371 -17.34 1.38 0.88
N TYR A 372 -16.02 1.38 1.04
CA TYR A 372 -15.19 2.55 1.23
C TYR A 372 -13.99 2.53 0.27
N ASN A 373 -13.80 3.60 -0.51
CA ASN A 373 -12.78 3.68 -1.56
C ASN A 373 -11.55 4.53 -1.20
N GLY A 374 -11.45 5.05 0.02
CA GLY A 374 -10.31 5.86 0.47
C GLY A 374 -10.30 7.32 0.00
N GLN A 375 -11.16 7.72 -0.93
CA GLN A 375 -11.07 9.02 -1.59
C GLN A 375 -11.78 10.12 -0.79
N ASN A 376 -11.17 11.31 -0.75
CA ASN A 376 -11.72 12.49 -0.07
C ASN A 376 -13.10 12.92 -0.61
N SER A 377 -13.40 12.58 -1.87
CA SER A 377 -14.70 12.83 -2.50
C SER A 377 -15.82 11.96 -1.91
N GLN A 378 -15.51 10.78 -1.38
CA GLN A 378 -16.50 9.94 -0.70
C GLN A 378 -16.84 10.58 0.65
N ARG A 379 -18.09 11.01 0.82
CA ARG A 379 -18.60 11.64 2.06
C ARG A 379 -19.31 10.67 2.98
N GLU A 380 -19.95 9.65 2.41
CA GLU A 380 -20.71 8.63 3.12
C GLU A 380 -20.24 7.21 2.76
N THR A 381 -20.52 6.25 3.64
CA THR A 381 -20.22 4.83 3.35
C THR A 381 -21.27 4.28 2.41
N ALA A 382 -20.87 3.80 1.23
CA ALA A 382 -21.83 3.25 0.29
C ALA A 382 -22.39 1.92 0.79
N ARG A 383 -23.72 1.80 0.84
CA ARG A 383 -24.43 0.59 1.25
C ARG A 383 -24.97 -0.15 0.03
N LEU A 384 -24.58 -1.40 -0.12
CA LEU A 384 -24.99 -2.29 -1.20
C LEU A 384 -25.86 -3.42 -0.64
N THR A 385 -26.89 -3.81 -1.38
CA THR A 385 -27.68 -5.01 -1.09
C THR A 385 -27.31 -6.07 -2.12
N VAL A 386 -26.87 -7.24 -1.67
CA VAL A 386 -26.42 -8.35 -2.52
C VAL A 386 -27.42 -9.49 -2.41
N ASP A 387 -27.95 -9.92 -3.55
CA ASP A 387 -28.85 -11.07 -3.68
C ASP A 387 -28.16 -12.15 -4.54
N THR A 388 -27.97 -13.35 -3.99
CA THR A 388 -27.35 -14.48 -4.68
C THR A 388 -28.35 -15.52 -5.19
N HIS A 389 -29.65 -15.37 -4.91
CA HIS A 389 -30.71 -16.30 -5.32
C HIS A 389 -31.40 -15.85 -6.62
N SER A 390 -31.27 -14.57 -6.96
CA SER A 390 -31.79 -14.01 -8.21
C SER A 390 -31.06 -14.57 -9.44
N HIS A 391 -31.59 -15.64 -10.05
CA HIS A 391 -31.09 -16.29 -11.28
C HIS A 391 -31.21 -15.45 -12.57
N HIS A 392 -31.30 -14.12 -12.47
CA HIS A 392 -31.49 -13.27 -13.65
C HIS A 392 -30.36 -13.40 -14.70
N TRP A 393 -29.19 -13.94 -14.31
CA TRP A 393 -28.08 -14.17 -15.24
C TRP A 393 -28.29 -15.35 -16.20
N GLU A 394 -29.01 -16.42 -15.81
CA GLU A 394 -29.30 -17.57 -16.68
C GLU A 394 -30.43 -17.27 -17.69
N ALA A 395 -31.31 -16.31 -17.38
CA ALA A 395 -32.38 -15.91 -18.28
C ALA A 395 -31.90 -15.03 -19.44
N SER A 396 -30.82 -14.26 -19.26
CA SER A 396 -30.29 -13.35 -20.28
C SER A 396 -29.34 -14.01 -21.28
N SER A 397 -28.84 -15.24 -21.01
CA SER A 397 -27.90 -15.91 -21.92
C SER A 397 -28.57 -16.59 -23.12
N ARG A 398 -29.90 -16.53 -23.25
CA ARG A 398 -30.62 -17.17 -24.36
C ARG A 398 -31.03 -16.24 -25.49
N HIS A 399 -31.05 -14.91 -25.31
CA HIS A 399 -31.37 -13.98 -26.39
C HIS A 399 -30.81 -12.58 -26.13
N SER A 400 -29.60 -12.29 -26.60
CA SER A 400 -29.19 -10.91 -26.92
C SER A 400 -28.02 -10.93 -27.91
N ASP A 401 -28.31 -11.31 -29.14
CA ASP A 401 -27.43 -11.05 -30.28
C ASP A 401 -27.54 -9.53 -30.56
N GLY A 402 -26.49 -8.76 -30.19
CA GLY A 402 -26.35 -7.36 -30.62
C GLY A 402 -26.50 -6.22 -29.60
N GLU A 403 -26.56 -6.46 -28.28
CA GLU A 403 -26.41 -5.36 -27.30
C GLU A 403 -24.92 -5.04 -27.07
N PRO A 404 -24.52 -3.74 -27.05
CA PRO A 404 -23.16 -3.37 -26.69
C PRO A 404 -22.87 -3.92 -25.29
N GLU A 405 -21.76 -4.67 -25.15
CA GLU A 405 -21.30 -5.32 -23.92
C GLU A 405 -21.78 -4.58 -22.68
N LYS A 406 -22.73 -5.17 -21.95
CA LYS A 406 -23.33 -4.58 -20.75
C LYS A 406 -22.21 -4.24 -19.76
N LYS A 407 -21.78 -2.97 -19.72
CA LYS A 407 -20.68 -2.51 -18.86
C LYS A 407 -21.16 -2.53 -17.42
N PHE A 408 -20.95 -3.65 -16.74
CA PHE A 408 -21.18 -3.73 -15.31
C PHE A 408 -20.14 -2.88 -14.56
N PRO A 409 -20.53 -2.21 -13.45
CA PRO A 409 -19.61 -1.51 -12.58
C PRO A 409 -18.51 -2.45 -12.07
N SER A 410 -17.25 -1.98 -12.03
CA SER A 410 -16.10 -2.82 -11.66
C SER A 410 -16.22 -3.40 -10.25
N LEU A 411 -16.89 -2.70 -9.32
CA LEU A 411 -17.17 -3.21 -7.98
C LEU A 411 -18.13 -4.41 -7.98
N GLU A 412 -19.19 -4.40 -8.80
CA GLU A 412 -20.10 -5.54 -8.92
C GLU A 412 -19.36 -6.76 -9.45
N MET A 413 -18.51 -6.57 -10.45
CA MET A 413 -17.71 -7.64 -11.01
C MET A 413 -16.74 -8.21 -9.97
N THR A 414 -16.18 -7.36 -9.11
CA THR A 414 -15.36 -7.78 -7.97
C THR A 414 -16.15 -8.63 -6.98
N ILE A 415 -17.36 -8.20 -6.60
CA ILE A 415 -18.27 -8.96 -5.72
C ILE A 415 -18.59 -10.34 -6.34
N ARG A 416 -18.85 -10.38 -7.66
CA ARG A 416 -19.16 -11.61 -8.39
C ARG A 416 -17.99 -12.60 -8.46
N THR A 417 -16.75 -12.16 -8.23
CA THR A 417 -15.63 -13.11 -8.07
C THR A 417 -15.76 -14.01 -6.84
N LYS A 418 -16.51 -13.57 -5.82
CA LYS A 418 -16.84 -14.35 -4.60
C LYS A 418 -18.24 -14.93 -4.64
N TRP A 419 -19.25 -14.14 -5.03
CA TRP A 419 -20.65 -14.55 -5.11
C TRP A 419 -21.07 -14.56 -6.58
N ALA A 420 -20.74 -15.65 -7.27
CA ALA A 420 -21.03 -15.79 -8.69
C ALA A 420 -22.54 -15.61 -8.97
N GLY A 421 -22.87 -14.84 -10.00
CA GLY A 421 -24.26 -14.57 -10.37
C GLY A 421 -25.01 -13.58 -9.49
N ALA A 422 -24.39 -13.00 -8.46
CA ALA A 422 -25.08 -12.08 -7.56
C ALA A 422 -25.56 -10.80 -8.25
N VAL A 423 -26.78 -10.39 -7.89
CA VAL A 423 -27.38 -9.10 -8.23
C VAL A 423 -27.02 -8.11 -7.12
N VAL A 424 -26.58 -6.91 -7.51
CA VAL A 424 -26.15 -5.86 -6.59
C VAL A 424 -27.06 -4.66 -6.76
N ASP A 425 -27.77 -4.30 -5.70
CA ASP A 425 -28.54 -3.06 -5.62
C ASP A 425 -27.72 -2.00 -4.87
N TRP A 426 -27.53 -0.85 -5.53
CA TRP A 426 -26.79 0.30 -5.04
C TRP A 426 -27.59 1.18 -4.07
N ASN A 427 -28.84 0.84 -3.77
CA ASN A 427 -29.71 1.54 -2.83
C ASN A 427 -29.82 3.05 -3.11
N ASN A 428 -29.95 3.43 -4.40
CA ASN A 428 -30.00 4.81 -4.91
C ASN A 428 -28.66 5.58 -4.91
N ILE A 429 -27.53 4.92 -4.69
CA ILE A 429 -26.19 5.52 -4.85
C ILE A 429 -25.70 5.28 -6.29
N LEU A 430 -24.93 6.23 -6.84
CA LEU A 430 -24.33 6.06 -8.17
C LEU A 430 -23.27 4.94 -8.16
N PRO A 431 -23.30 4.01 -9.15
CA PRO A 431 -22.32 2.95 -9.22
C PRO A 431 -20.87 3.45 -9.41
N PHE A 432 -19.92 2.77 -8.74
CA PHE A 432 -18.50 2.96 -8.98
C PHE A 432 -18.07 2.13 -10.20
N TYR A 433 -17.84 2.81 -11.33
CA TYR A 433 -17.41 2.20 -12.58
C TYR A 433 -15.91 1.91 -12.64
#